data_AF-A0A4R4YSY2-F1
#
_entry.id   AF-A0A4R4YSY2-F1
#
_cell.length_a   1.000
_cell.length_b   1.000
_cell.length_c   1.000
_cell.angle_alpha   90.00
_cell.angle_beta   90.00
_cell.angle_gamma   90.00
#
_symmetry.space_group_name_H-M   'P 1'
#
loop_
_entity.id
_entity.type
_entity.pdbx_description
1 polymer ?
#
loop_
_entity_poly.entity_id
_entity_poly.type
_entity_poly.pdbx_seq_one_letter_code
_entity_poly.pdbx_strand_id
1 'polypeptide(L)'
;MLRITAAVAAVLALTAPAAAPASARPVPTPSPVSVVGHTPDRYPEGIAWDPSRRAFLIGSIATGRISVVGRDGVPHPYGVAPGISTFGLHVDARRNRVLATYADIGSGERSSEATAYKQSGVAVYDLRSGRLLQRIDLNTKRLNPVGGRHGANDLAIDAVGNAYVADPAGDAIYKIGRSGHASVLVRDARLKSDSIGMNGIVWDPAGFLLAVRYDTGALLRITPAGRISEVAVGKKLIGGDGLAMTTDRRLVAVTNKLGAPGVEELTVLSSVDGYRSAVVRSVQAWPVAGPTTAAVTPAGIYVLSGGIDVLLAGGSTDQFTIRRG
;
A
#
# COMPACT_ATOMS: atom_id res chain seq x y z
N MET A 1 -92.79 -34.01 22.16
CA MET A 1 -91.60 -34.49 22.90
C MET A 1 -90.38 -33.88 22.23
N LEU A 2 -89.76 -32.86 22.83
CA LEU A 2 -88.60 -32.16 22.27
C LEU A 2 -87.50 -32.14 23.34
N ARG A 3 -86.40 -32.86 23.08
CA ARG A 3 -85.23 -32.97 23.96
C ARG A 3 -84.29 -31.78 23.71
N ILE A 4 -83.96 -31.06 24.78
CA ILE A 4 -82.93 -30.01 24.79
C ILE A 4 -81.56 -30.68 24.96
N THR A 5 -80.62 -30.38 24.07
CA THR A 5 -79.21 -30.83 24.16
C THR A 5 -78.35 -29.61 24.49
N ALA A 6 -77.63 -29.66 25.61
CA ALA A 6 -76.71 -28.62 26.05
C ALA A 6 -75.35 -28.80 25.35
N ALA A 7 -74.80 -27.72 24.79
CA ALA A 7 -73.45 -27.67 24.22
C ALA A 7 -72.47 -27.09 25.25
N VAL A 8 -71.39 -27.82 25.53
CA VAL A 8 -70.28 -27.41 26.39
C VAL A 8 -69.26 -26.65 25.53
N ALA A 9 -68.95 -25.41 25.91
CA ALA A 9 -67.90 -24.61 25.28
C ALA A 9 -66.56 -24.83 26.00
N ALA A 10 -65.55 -25.31 25.26
CA ALA A 10 -64.19 -25.46 25.74
C ALA A 10 -63.41 -24.16 25.57
N VAL A 11 -62.81 -23.66 26.66
CA VAL A 11 -61.93 -22.48 26.66
C VAL A 11 -60.50 -22.95 26.36
N LEU A 12 -59.92 -22.52 25.23
CA LEU A 12 -58.51 -22.73 24.90
C LEU A 12 -57.67 -21.58 25.48
N ALA A 13 -56.77 -21.90 26.40
CA ALA A 13 -55.77 -20.97 26.92
C ALA A 13 -54.61 -20.83 25.90
N LEU A 14 -54.42 -19.61 25.38
CA LEU A 14 -53.28 -19.24 24.55
C LEU A 14 -52.05 -18.99 25.46
N THR A 15 -51.03 -19.84 25.36
CA THR A 15 -49.73 -19.59 25.98
C THR A 15 -48.86 -18.76 25.03
N ALA A 16 -48.38 -17.62 25.52
CA ALA A 16 -47.44 -16.77 24.77
C ALA A 16 -46.04 -17.44 24.72
N PRO A 17 -45.35 -17.45 23.57
CA PRO A 17 -44.01 -18.01 23.49
C PRO A 17 -43.00 -17.12 24.24
N ALA A 18 -42.16 -17.76 25.06
CA ALA A 18 -41.07 -17.10 25.77
C ALA A 18 -40.06 -16.50 24.78
N ALA A 19 -39.70 -15.23 24.96
CA ALA A 19 -38.70 -14.54 24.15
C ALA A 19 -37.33 -15.21 24.33
N ALA A 20 -36.70 -15.58 23.23
CA ALA A 20 -35.33 -16.12 23.23
C ALA A 20 -34.35 -15.05 23.76
N PRO A 21 -33.33 -15.42 24.56
CA PRO A 21 -32.34 -14.48 25.05
C PRO A 21 -31.58 -13.89 23.86
N ALA A 22 -31.43 -12.57 23.85
CA ALA A 22 -30.65 -11.86 22.84
C ALA A 22 -29.22 -12.41 22.81
N SER A 23 -28.80 -12.95 21.66
CA SER A 23 -27.42 -13.39 21.44
C SER A 23 -26.48 -12.21 21.67
N ALA A 24 -25.62 -12.31 22.68
CA ALA A 24 -24.59 -11.32 22.94
C ALA A 24 -23.75 -11.13 21.66
N ARG A 25 -23.66 -9.88 21.19
CA ARG A 25 -22.77 -9.54 20.07
C ARG A 25 -21.35 -9.94 20.47
N PRO A 26 -20.60 -10.69 19.63
CA PRO A 26 -19.21 -11.01 19.92
C PRO A 26 -18.44 -9.71 20.20
N VAL A 27 -17.78 -9.66 21.35
CA VAL A 27 -16.87 -8.56 21.67
C VAL A 27 -15.79 -8.54 20.58
N PRO A 28 -15.57 -7.41 19.88
CA PRO A 28 -14.55 -7.35 18.84
C PRO A 28 -13.19 -7.67 19.47
N THR A 29 -12.53 -8.74 19.00
CA THR A 29 -11.17 -9.05 19.43
C THR A 29 -10.26 -7.87 19.07
N PRO A 30 -9.39 -7.39 19.97
CA PRO A 30 -8.46 -6.32 19.66
C PRO A 30 -7.64 -6.66 18.41
N SER A 31 -7.34 -5.67 17.56
CA SER A 31 -6.39 -5.89 16.45
C SER A 31 -5.01 -6.20 17.03
N PRO A 32 -4.30 -7.22 16.50
CA PRO A 32 -2.99 -7.59 17.01
C PRO A 32 -2.00 -6.44 16.86
N VAL A 33 -1.07 -6.32 17.81
CA VAL A 33 0.04 -5.36 17.74
C VAL A 33 1.04 -5.78 16.66
N SER A 34 1.18 -7.08 16.42
CA SER A 34 2.09 -7.64 15.42
C SER A 34 1.45 -8.86 14.79
N VAL A 35 1.58 -8.99 13.48
CA VAL A 35 1.25 -10.17 12.68
C VAL A 35 2.56 -10.67 12.08
N VAL A 36 2.95 -11.89 12.44
CA VAL A 36 4.13 -12.56 11.86
C VAL A 36 3.62 -13.67 10.97
N GLY A 37 4.16 -13.77 9.77
CA GLY A 37 3.76 -14.79 8.81
C GLY A 37 4.96 -15.33 8.04
N HIS A 38 4.74 -16.44 7.35
CA HIS A 38 5.70 -17.07 6.44
C HIS A 38 5.05 -17.22 5.07
N THR A 39 5.78 -16.93 4.00
CA THR A 39 5.29 -17.04 2.63
C THR A 39 6.37 -17.51 1.66
N PRO A 40 6.10 -18.56 0.85
CA PRO A 40 7.04 -18.98 -0.19
C PRO A 40 7.21 -17.93 -1.29
N ASP A 41 6.28 -16.97 -1.39
CA ASP A 41 6.36 -15.90 -2.37
C ASP A 41 7.49 -14.91 -2.03
N ARG A 42 7.95 -14.86 -0.77
CA ARG A 42 9.08 -14.09 -0.21
C ARG A 42 9.10 -12.58 -0.49
N TYR A 43 9.78 -11.87 0.41
CA TYR A 43 10.09 -10.44 0.33
C TYR A 43 8.89 -9.54 0.00
N PRO A 44 7.82 -9.54 0.83
CA PRO A 44 6.79 -8.53 0.69
C PRO A 44 7.36 -7.12 0.89
N GLU A 45 7.19 -6.26 -0.12
CA GLU A 45 7.62 -4.86 -0.07
C GLU A 45 6.42 -3.93 0.16
N GLY A 46 5.36 -4.10 -0.64
CA GLY A 46 4.14 -3.31 -0.53
C GLY A 46 3.14 -3.89 0.46
N ILE A 47 2.40 -3.00 1.12
CA ILE A 47 1.25 -3.33 1.96
C ILE A 47 0.09 -2.36 1.69
N ALA A 48 -1.14 -2.88 1.70
CA ALA A 48 -2.35 -2.06 1.69
C ALA A 48 -3.43 -2.65 2.60
N TRP A 49 -4.27 -1.81 3.20
CA TRP A 49 -5.42 -2.26 3.97
C TRP A 49 -6.65 -2.44 3.08
N ASP A 50 -7.23 -3.64 3.09
CA ASP A 50 -8.53 -3.90 2.49
C ASP A 50 -9.64 -3.79 3.55
N PRO A 51 -10.43 -2.69 3.55
CA PRO A 51 -11.49 -2.50 4.54
C PRO A 51 -12.64 -3.50 4.39
N SER A 52 -12.82 -4.11 3.20
CA SER A 52 -13.91 -5.06 2.96
C SER A 52 -13.64 -6.42 3.61
N ARG A 53 -12.38 -6.85 3.62
CA ARG A 53 -11.93 -8.09 4.29
C ARG A 53 -11.46 -7.88 5.72
N ARG A 54 -11.16 -6.63 6.08
CA ARG A 54 -10.45 -6.30 7.33
C ARG A 54 -9.11 -7.04 7.43
N ALA A 55 -8.39 -7.06 6.32
CA ALA A 55 -7.13 -7.76 6.13
C ALA A 55 -6.15 -6.89 5.34
N PHE A 56 -4.88 -7.28 5.33
CA PHE A 56 -3.86 -6.64 4.51
C PHE A 56 -3.76 -7.33 3.16
N LEU A 57 -3.41 -6.57 2.13
CA LEU A 57 -2.79 -7.09 0.91
C LEU A 57 -1.29 -6.87 1.02
N ILE A 58 -0.51 -7.88 0.65
CA ILE A 58 0.94 -7.80 0.56
C ILE A 58 1.42 -8.26 -0.81
N GLY A 59 2.50 -7.66 -1.29
CA GLY A 59 3.15 -8.04 -2.54
C GLY A 59 4.26 -9.08 -2.33
N SER A 60 5.03 -9.31 -3.38
CA SER A 60 6.26 -10.12 -3.39
C SER A 60 7.23 -9.57 -4.42
N ILE A 61 8.48 -9.31 -3.98
CA ILE A 61 9.58 -9.05 -4.92
C ILE A 61 9.98 -10.34 -5.65
N ALA A 62 10.02 -11.49 -4.98
CA ALA A 62 10.58 -12.70 -5.56
C ALA A 62 9.73 -13.25 -6.72
N THR A 63 8.40 -13.25 -6.56
CA THR A 63 7.47 -13.94 -7.47
C THR A 63 6.48 -13.03 -8.17
N GLY A 64 6.26 -11.81 -7.64
CA GLY A 64 5.26 -10.86 -8.15
C GLY A 64 3.81 -11.24 -7.78
N ARG A 65 3.64 -12.14 -6.82
CA ARG A 65 2.34 -12.56 -6.30
C ARG A 65 1.84 -11.58 -5.24
N ILE A 66 0.53 -11.43 -5.18
CA ILE A 66 -0.19 -10.63 -4.19
C ILE A 66 -1.02 -11.59 -3.34
N SER A 67 -0.96 -11.41 -2.03
CA SER A 67 -1.68 -12.23 -1.06
C SER A 67 -2.49 -11.38 -0.08
N VAL A 68 -3.63 -11.91 0.35
CA VAL A 68 -4.40 -11.41 1.49
C VAL A 68 -3.81 -12.01 2.76
N VAL A 69 -3.54 -11.20 3.77
CA VAL A 69 -3.04 -11.63 5.09
C VAL A 69 -3.96 -11.12 6.19
N GLY A 70 -4.52 -12.07 6.93
CA GLY A 70 -5.38 -11.79 8.08
C GLY A 70 -4.60 -11.51 9.35
N ARG A 71 -5.28 -11.63 10.50
CA ARG A 71 -4.67 -11.48 11.83
C ARG A 71 -3.83 -12.69 12.25
N ASP A 72 -4.04 -13.82 11.59
CA ASP A 72 -3.33 -15.09 11.76
C ASP A 72 -1.95 -15.10 11.07
N GLY A 73 -1.67 -14.13 10.21
CA GLY A 73 -0.42 -14.06 9.45
C GLY A 73 -0.35 -15.03 8.29
N VAL A 74 -1.42 -15.76 7.99
CA VAL A 74 -1.45 -16.75 6.91
C VAL A 74 -1.76 -16.06 5.58
N PRO A 75 -0.87 -16.13 4.58
CA PRO A 75 -1.13 -15.57 3.27
C PRO A 75 -2.10 -16.43 2.47
N HIS A 76 -3.10 -15.80 1.87
CA HIS A 76 -4.02 -16.41 0.93
C HIS A 76 -3.88 -15.78 -0.46
N PRO A 77 -3.84 -16.57 -1.55
CA PRO A 77 -3.70 -16.03 -2.89
C PRO A 77 -4.75 -14.97 -3.23
N TYR A 78 -4.32 -13.88 -3.86
CA TYR A 78 -5.20 -12.82 -4.35
C TYR A 78 -5.02 -12.59 -5.85
N GLY A 79 -3.81 -12.28 -6.28
CA GLY A 79 -3.52 -11.95 -7.68
C GLY A 79 -2.05 -12.15 -8.02
N VAL A 80 -1.71 -12.02 -9.30
CA VAL A 80 -0.34 -12.12 -9.79
C VAL A 80 -0.08 -10.98 -10.75
N ALA A 81 1.05 -10.29 -10.57
CA ALA A 81 1.47 -9.24 -11.47
C ALA A 81 1.80 -9.78 -12.86
N PRO A 82 1.50 -9.00 -13.92
CA PRO A 82 1.99 -9.29 -15.26
C PRO A 82 3.52 -9.10 -15.40
N GLY A 83 4.19 -8.58 -14.36
CA GLY A 83 5.65 -8.43 -14.28
C GLY A 83 6.34 -9.52 -13.45
N ILE A 84 7.60 -9.27 -13.11
CA ILE A 84 8.40 -10.17 -12.26
C ILE A 84 8.09 -9.95 -10.78
N SER A 85 8.08 -8.70 -10.34
CA SER A 85 7.94 -8.30 -8.95
C SER A 85 6.77 -7.33 -8.77
N THR A 86 6.23 -7.26 -7.55
CA THR A 86 5.31 -6.18 -7.12
C THR A 86 5.96 -5.36 -6.01
N PHE A 87 5.66 -4.07 -6.01
CA PHE A 87 6.11 -3.14 -4.97
C PHE A 87 4.88 -2.52 -4.31
N GLY A 88 4.73 -1.19 -4.38
CA GLY A 88 3.59 -0.43 -3.88
C GLY A 88 2.21 -0.96 -4.29
N LEU A 89 1.34 -1.02 -3.29
CA LEU A 89 -0.04 -1.49 -3.37
C LEU A 89 -0.98 -0.39 -2.86
N HIS A 90 -2.10 -0.18 -3.54
CA HIS A 90 -3.13 0.75 -3.09
C HIS A 90 -4.53 0.20 -3.31
N VAL A 91 -5.34 0.21 -2.25
CA VAL A 91 -6.75 -0.20 -2.30
C VAL A 91 -7.64 1.01 -2.54
N ASP A 92 -8.25 1.10 -3.73
CA ASP A 92 -9.29 2.10 -4.06
C ASP A 92 -10.67 1.47 -3.86
N ALA A 93 -11.04 1.30 -2.57
CA ALA A 93 -12.29 0.65 -2.18
C ALA A 93 -13.54 1.31 -2.78
N ARG A 94 -13.52 2.64 -2.95
CA ARG A 94 -14.62 3.40 -3.57
C ARG A 94 -14.90 2.97 -5.00
N ARG A 95 -13.89 2.45 -5.71
CA ARG A 95 -13.98 2.01 -7.10
C ARG A 95 -13.79 0.50 -7.27
N ASN A 96 -13.86 -0.25 -6.16
CA ASN A 96 -13.75 -1.71 -6.13
C ASN A 96 -12.50 -2.24 -6.87
N ARG A 97 -11.35 -1.60 -6.66
CA ARG A 97 -10.10 -2.00 -7.32
C ARG A 97 -8.88 -1.92 -6.42
N VAL A 98 -7.87 -2.70 -6.76
CA VAL A 98 -6.51 -2.62 -6.23
C VAL A 98 -5.59 -2.21 -7.36
N LEU A 99 -4.68 -1.29 -7.09
CA LEU A 99 -3.59 -0.97 -8.00
C LEU A 99 -2.30 -1.49 -7.37
N ALA A 100 -1.49 -2.18 -8.16
CA ALA A 100 -0.16 -2.63 -7.77
C ALA A 100 0.84 -2.14 -8.82
N THR A 101 1.94 -1.53 -8.38
CA THR A 101 3.10 -1.38 -9.25
C THR A 101 3.69 -2.76 -9.54
N TYR A 102 4.20 -2.92 -10.75
CA TYR A 102 5.02 -4.07 -11.10
C TYR A 102 6.27 -3.60 -11.82
N ALA A 103 7.37 -4.27 -11.54
CA ALA A 103 8.63 -4.03 -12.24
C ALA A 103 9.54 -5.25 -12.14
N ASP A 104 10.71 -5.14 -12.73
CA ASP A 104 11.84 -6.02 -12.44
C ASP A 104 13.07 -5.16 -12.16
N ILE A 105 13.59 -5.21 -10.94
CA ILE A 105 14.80 -4.47 -10.53
C ILE A 105 16.05 -5.37 -10.46
N GLY A 106 15.94 -6.61 -10.95
CA GLY A 106 17.05 -7.57 -10.92
C GLY A 106 16.95 -8.63 -9.81
N SER A 107 16.03 -8.48 -8.85
CA SER A 107 15.99 -9.29 -7.63
C SER A 107 14.89 -10.36 -7.59
N GLY A 108 14.01 -10.41 -8.59
CA GLY A 108 12.99 -11.45 -8.68
C GLY A 108 13.53 -12.79 -9.17
N GLU A 109 12.88 -13.89 -8.84
CA GLU A 109 13.31 -15.25 -9.22
C GLU A 109 13.30 -15.47 -10.73
N ARG A 110 12.38 -14.79 -11.43
CA ARG A 110 12.24 -14.81 -12.89
C ARG A 110 12.97 -13.65 -13.58
N SER A 111 13.81 -12.93 -12.84
CA SER A 111 14.61 -11.82 -13.36
C SER A 111 15.62 -12.32 -14.39
N SER A 112 15.88 -11.50 -15.40
CA SER A 112 16.84 -11.75 -16.46
C SER A 112 17.35 -10.42 -17.02
N GLU A 113 18.43 -10.44 -17.79
CA GLU A 113 18.89 -9.24 -18.51
C GLU A 113 17.82 -8.66 -19.44
N ALA A 114 16.91 -9.50 -19.97
CA ALA A 114 15.83 -9.06 -20.85
C ALA A 114 14.73 -8.27 -20.12
N THR A 115 14.60 -8.44 -18.80
CA THR A 115 13.50 -7.88 -18.00
C THR A 115 13.96 -6.83 -17.00
N ALA A 116 15.16 -7.00 -16.43
CA ALA A 116 15.71 -6.12 -15.39
C ALA A 116 15.81 -4.67 -15.88
N TYR A 117 15.19 -3.78 -15.12
CA TYR A 117 15.02 -2.35 -15.38
C TYR A 117 14.34 -2.00 -16.72
N LYS A 118 13.68 -2.99 -17.35
CA LYS A 118 12.97 -2.87 -18.63
C LYS A 118 11.48 -3.08 -18.46
N GLN A 119 11.04 -3.83 -17.45
CA GLN A 119 9.63 -3.94 -17.07
C GLN A 119 9.30 -2.94 -15.96
N SER A 120 8.29 -2.09 -16.20
CA SER A 120 7.81 -1.11 -15.22
C SER A 120 6.38 -0.70 -15.56
N GLY A 121 5.46 -0.77 -14.60
CA GLY A 121 4.08 -0.43 -14.85
C GLY A 121 3.16 -0.54 -13.65
N VAL A 122 1.85 -0.47 -13.92
CA VAL A 122 0.79 -0.64 -12.94
C VAL A 122 -0.22 -1.68 -13.42
N ALA A 123 -0.58 -2.60 -12.54
CA ALA A 123 -1.66 -3.56 -12.74
C ALA A 123 -2.86 -3.16 -11.89
N VAL A 124 -4.05 -3.24 -12.48
CA VAL A 124 -5.34 -2.95 -11.82
C VAL A 124 -6.08 -4.25 -11.65
N TYR A 125 -6.54 -4.55 -10.44
CA TYR A 125 -7.28 -5.76 -10.09
C TYR A 125 -8.66 -5.41 -9.54
N ASP A 126 -9.61 -6.31 -9.71
CA ASP A 126 -10.89 -6.25 -9.03
C ASP A 126 -10.68 -6.53 -7.54
N LEU A 127 -11.11 -5.61 -6.67
CA LEU A 127 -10.86 -5.70 -5.23
C LEU A 127 -11.41 -7.01 -4.63
N ARG A 128 -12.53 -7.53 -5.14
CA ARG A 128 -13.21 -8.69 -4.55
C ARG A 128 -12.66 -10.02 -5.04
N SER A 129 -12.30 -10.14 -6.30
CA SER A 129 -11.88 -11.40 -6.90
C SER A 129 -10.38 -11.53 -7.08
N GLY A 130 -9.63 -10.42 -7.04
CA GLY A 130 -8.21 -10.39 -7.40
C GLY A 130 -7.96 -10.61 -8.90
N ARG A 131 -9.01 -10.63 -9.72
CA ARG A 131 -8.91 -10.75 -11.17
C ARG A 131 -8.23 -9.51 -11.75
N LEU A 132 -7.20 -9.72 -12.58
CA LEU A 132 -6.57 -8.65 -13.35
C LEU A 132 -7.61 -8.01 -14.29
N LEU A 133 -7.78 -6.69 -14.15
CA LEU A 133 -8.66 -5.87 -14.97
C LEU A 133 -7.88 -5.17 -16.09
N GLN A 134 -6.70 -4.65 -15.76
CA GLN A 134 -5.92 -3.86 -16.69
C GLN A 134 -4.43 -3.95 -16.37
N ARG A 135 -3.61 -4.03 -17.42
CA ARG A 135 -2.16 -3.81 -17.35
C ARG A 135 -1.85 -2.48 -18.04
N ILE A 136 -1.07 -1.64 -17.38
CA ILE A 136 -0.55 -0.39 -17.92
C ILE A 136 0.96 -0.47 -17.91
N ASP A 137 1.57 -0.29 -19.09
CA ASP A 137 3.02 -0.25 -19.25
C ASP A 137 3.50 1.19 -19.18
N LEU A 138 4.44 1.46 -18.27
CA LEU A 138 5.05 2.77 -18.10
C LEU A 138 6.37 2.89 -18.86
N ASN A 139 6.99 1.78 -19.27
CA ASN A 139 8.23 1.79 -20.02
C ASN A 139 8.03 1.69 -21.54
N THR A 140 7.31 2.66 -22.09
CA THR A 140 7.02 2.74 -23.53
C THR A 140 7.81 3.86 -24.19
N LYS A 141 8.10 3.74 -25.50
CA LYS A 141 8.75 4.81 -26.28
C LYS A 141 8.03 6.16 -26.19
N ARG A 142 6.71 6.16 -25.99
CA ARG A 142 5.91 7.38 -25.83
C ARG A 142 6.20 8.10 -24.51
N LEU A 143 6.37 7.34 -23.43
CA LEU A 143 6.62 7.90 -22.09
C LEU A 143 8.12 8.17 -21.88
N ASN A 144 8.96 7.30 -22.44
CA ASN A 144 10.42 7.27 -22.26
C ASN A 144 11.13 7.18 -23.63
N PRO A 145 11.10 8.26 -24.44
CA PRO A 145 11.66 8.25 -25.80
C PRO A 145 13.18 8.06 -25.85
N VAL A 146 13.89 8.46 -24.79
CA VAL A 146 15.35 8.30 -24.65
C VAL A 146 15.71 6.91 -24.10
N GLY A 147 14.71 6.11 -23.70
CA GLY A 147 14.92 4.88 -22.94
C GLY A 147 15.48 5.17 -21.54
N GLY A 148 16.10 4.15 -20.94
CA GLY A 148 16.67 4.22 -19.60
C GLY A 148 16.24 3.06 -18.72
N ARG A 149 16.66 3.11 -17.47
CA ARG A 149 16.25 2.16 -16.42
C ARG A 149 14.91 2.60 -15.86
N HIS A 150 14.02 1.65 -15.63
CA HIS A 150 12.70 1.90 -15.07
C HIS A 150 12.32 0.82 -14.07
N GLY A 151 11.68 1.21 -12.98
CA GLY A 151 11.14 0.31 -11.98
C GLY A 151 10.15 1.04 -11.09
N ALA A 152 8.89 1.10 -11.50
CA ALA A 152 7.81 1.71 -10.72
C ALA A 152 7.77 1.09 -9.32
N ASN A 153 7.90 1.92 -8.28
CA ASN A 153 7.92 1.46 -6.90
C ASN A 153 6.58 1.70 -6.22
N ASP A 154 6.19 2.96 -6.03
CA ASP A 154 5.00 3.30 -5.27
C ASP A 154 3.98 4.12 -6.08
N LEU A 155 2.73 4.13 -5.61
CA LEU A 155 1.65 4.88 -6.24
C LEU A 155 0.67 5.51 -5.25
N ALA A 156 0.17 6.68 -5.63
CA ALA A 156 -0.89 7.40 -4.95
C ALA A 156 -2.14 7.49 -5.83
N ILE A 157 -3.33 7.57 -5.22
CA ILE A 157 -4.60 7.73 -5.94
C ILE A 157 -5.28 9.02 -5.47
N ASP A 158 -5.67 9.89 -6.42
CA ASP A 158 -6.44 11.09 -6.09
C ASP A 158 -7.93 10.82 -5.86
N ALA A 159 -8.65 11.85 -5.39
CA ALA A 159 -10.07 11.76 -5.07
C ALA A 159 -10.95 11.31 -6.26
N VAL A 160 -10.55 11.62 -7.50
CA VAL A 160 -11.30 11.25 -8.71
C VAL A 160 -10.86 9.91 -9.29
N GLY A 161 -9.75 9.33 -8.82
CA GLY A 161 -9.30 7.99 -9.16
C GLY A 161 -8.21 7.96 -10.23
N ASN A 162 -7.47 9.04 -10.45
CA ASN A 162 -6.22 8.96 -11.19
C ASN A 162 -5.13 8.42 -10.27
N ALA A 163 -4.21 7.64 -10.83
CA ALA A 163 -3.03 7.17 -10.12
C ALA A 163 -1.80 8.00 -10.50
N TYR A 164 -0.89 8.17 -9.54
CA TYR A 164 0.39 8.84 -9.71
C TYR A 164 1.48 7.90 -9.25
N VAL A 165 2.51 7.70 -10.08
CA VAL A 165 3.46 6.61 -9.88
C VAL A 165 4.86 7.18 -9.82
N ALA A 166 5.60 6.79 -8.78
CA ALA A 166 7.01 7.09 -8.62
C ALA A 166 7.87 5.95 -9.21
N ASP A 167 8.95 6.33 -9.88
CA ASP A 167 9.90 5.41 -10.52
C ASP A 167 11.31 5.74 -10.05
N PRO A 168 11.81 5.09 -8.98
CA PRO A 168 13.12 5.38 -8.42
C PRO A 168 14.30 5.17 -9.36
N ALA A 169 14.13 4.36 -10.42
CA ALA A 169 15.17 4.12 -11.42
C ALA A 169 15.14 5.16 -12.56
N GLY A 170 14.04 5.92 -12.65
CA GLY A 170 13.82 6.97 -13.64
C GLY A 170 13.97 8.39 -13.07
N ASP A 171 13.47 9.35 -13.85
CA ASP A 171 13.55 10.79 -13.56
C ASP A 171 12.18 11.47 -13.60
N ALA A 172 11.11 10.68 -13.47
CA ALA A 172 9.75 11.11 -13.73
C ALA A 172 8.75 10.59 -12.69
N ILE A 173 7.67 11.36 -12.52
CA ILE A 173 6.42 10.90 -11.94
C ILE A 173 5.40 10.78 -13.06
N TYR A 174 4.71 9.65 -13.12
CA TYR A 174 3.69 9.38 -14.13
C TYR A 174 2.29 9.65 -13.57
N LYS A 175 1.36 10.03 -14.43
CA LYS A 175 -0.07 10.10 -14.15
C LYS A 175 -0.81 9.12 -15.04
N ILE A 176 -1.69 8.32 -14.43
CA ILE A 176 -2.55 7.35 -15.08
C ILE A 176 -4.00 7.77 -14.84
N GLY A 177 -4.72 8.06 -15.92
CA GLY A 177 -6.15 8.34 -15.86
C GLY A 177 -6.96 7.08 -15.57
N ARG A 178 -8.24 7.23 -15.21
CA ARG A 178 -9.15 6.09 -14.91
C ARG A 178 -9.32 5.09 -16.06
N SER A 179 -9.13 5.52 -17.31
CA SER A 179 -9.14 4.66 -18.49
C SER A 179 -7.85 3.84 -18.67
N GLY A 180 -6.84 4.08 -17.83
CA GLY A 180 -5.49 3.52 -17.94
C GLY A 180 -4.56 4.30 -18.89
N HIS A 181 -5.02 5.42 -19.45
CA HIS A 181 -4.13 6.28 -20.23
C HIS A 181 -3.04 6.89 -19.34
N ALA A 182 -1.79 6.48 -19.58
CA ALA A 182 -0.61 7.00 -18.89
C ALA A 182 -0.01 8.22 -19.60
N SER A 183 0.58 9.11 -18.82
CA SER A 183 1.30 10.31 -19.25
C SER A 183 2.38 10.66 -18.24
N VAL A 184 3.39 11.42 -18.65
CA VAL A 184 4.38 11.99 -17.72
C VAL A 184 3.72 13.21 -17.05
N LEU A 185 3.60 13.20 -15.71
CA LEU A 185 3.15 14.37 -14.96
C LEU A 185 4.28 15.41 -14.89
N VAL A 186 5.47 14.94 -14.53
CA VAL A 186 6.68 15.74 -14.45
C VAL A 186 7.89 14.85 -14.70
N ARG A 187 8.86 15.38 -15.44
CA ARG A 187 10.20 14.84 -15.59
C ARG A 187 11.18 15.96 -15.23
N ASP A 188 12.07 15.71 -14.28
CA ASP A 188 12.91 16.77 -13.71
C ASP A 188 14.19 16.17 -13.11
N ALA A 189 15.32 16.86 -13.27
CA ALA A 189 16.61 16.44 -12.73
C ALA A 189 16.59 16.27 -11.20
N ARG A 190 15.71 16.98 -10.48
CA ARG A 190 15.50 16.82 -9.04
C ARG A 190 14.93 15.45 -8.65
N LEU A 191 14.39 14.67 -9.59
CA LEU A 191 13.89 13.33 -9.35
C LEU A 191 14.94 12.24 -9.62
N LYS A 192 15.98 12.58 -10.39
CA LYS A 192 17.02 11.65 -10.81
C LYS A 192 17.96 11.31 -9.64
N SER A 193 18.42 10.06 -9.62
CA SER A 193 19.42 9.55 -8.70
C SER A 193 20.36 8.57 -9.42
N ASP A 194 21.58 8.46 -8.92
CA ASP A 194 22.53 7.41 -9.32
C ASP A 194 22.37 6.13 -8.47
N SER A 195 21.50 6.15 -7.45
CA SER A 195 21.12 5.00 -6.62
C SER A 195 19.60 4.75 -6.68
N ILE A 196 18.87 5.02 -5.59
CA ILE A 196 17.42 4.91 -5.49
C ILE A 196 16.86 6.34 -5.42
N GLY A 197 16.09 6.71 -6.45
CA GLY A 197 15.52 8.04 -6.61
C GLY A 197 14.19 8.26 -5.89
N MET A 198 13.23 8.83 -6.62
CA MET A 198 11.90 9.14 -6.09
C MET A 198 11.15 7.85 -5.75
N ASN A 199 10.84 7.65 -4.47
CA ASN A 199 10.33 6.39 -3.95
C ASN A 199 8.89 6.51 -3.45
N GLY A 200 8.64 6.59 -2.14
CA GLY A 200 7.27 6.66 -1.63
C GLY A 200 6.54 7.90 -2.09
N ILE A 201 5.24 7.74 -2.35
CA ILE A 201 4.39 8.79 -2.88
C ILE A 201 2.96 8.72 -2.31
N VAL A 202 2.42 9.85 -1.87
CA VAL A 202 1.04 9.94 -1.36
C VAL A 202 0.32 11.16 -1.93
N TRP A 203 -1.01 11.05 -1.98
CA TRP A 203 -1.89 12.15 -2.33
C TRP A 203 -2.39 12.85 -1.06
N ASP A 204 -2.20 14.16 -0.98
CA ASP A 204 -2.87 15.00 0.00
C ASP A 204 -4.26 15.40 -0.54
N PRO A 205 -5.35 15.21 0.24
CA PRO A 205 -6.71 15.63 -0.13
C PRO A 205 -6.86 17.11 -0.56
N ALA A 206 -5.93 17.99 -0.18
CA ALA A 206 -5.88 19.37 -0.65
C ALA A 206 -5.37 19.56 -2.09
N GLY A 207 -5.07 18.48 -2.81
CA GLY A 207 -4.89 18.53 -4.27
C GLY A 207 -3.44 18.49 -4.75
N PHE A 208 -2.53 17.87 -4.01
CA PHE A 208 -1.12 17.73 -4.41
C PHE A 208 -0.53 16.40 -3.93
N LEU A 209 0.61 16.05 -4.50
CA LEU A 209 1.39 14.88 -4.10
C LEU A 209 2.48 15.29 -3.12
N LEU A 210 2.79 14.39 -2.20
CA LEU A 210 4.04 14.37 -1.45
C LEU A 210 4.81 13.13 -1.87
N ALA A 211 6.09 13.28 -2.16
CA ALA A 211 6.93 12.17 -2.56
C ALA A 211 8.32 12.33 -1.94
N VAL A 212 8.93 11.23 -1.51
CA VAL A 212 10.24 11.25 -0.84
C VAL A 212 11.31 10.69 -1.76
N ARG A 213 12.43 11.39 -1.83
CA ARG A 213 13.65 10.85 -2.42
C ARG A 213 14.35 9.94 -1.43
N TYR A 214 14.58 8.69 -1.81
CA TYR A 214 15.18 7.71 -0.93
C TYR A 214 16.63 8.08 -0.55
N ASP A 215 17.46 8.42 -1.54
CA ASP A 215 18.88 8.73 -1.36
C ASP A 215 19.18 9.94 -0.46
N THR A 216 18.48 11.04 -0.68
CA THR A 216 18.73 12.35 -0.07
C THR A 216 17.80 12.65 1.10
N GLY A 217 16.68 11.94 1.19
CA GLY A 217 15.63 12.18 2.16
C GLY A 217 14.84 13.46 1.93
N ALA A 218 14.96 14.08 0.75
CA ALA A 218 14.20 15.27 0.40
C ALA A 218 12.73 14.91 0.22
N LEU A 219 11.85 15.61 0.95
CA LEU A 219 10.40 15.51 0.78
C LEU A 219 9.96 16.56 -0.23
N LEU A 220 9.39 16.13 -1.35
CA LEU A 220 8.95 17.01 -2.42
C LEU A 220 7.43 17.10 -2.45
N ARG A 221 6.93 18.31 -2.62
CA ARG A 221 5.55 18.63 -2.93
C ARG A 221 5.41 18.82 -4.43
N ILE A 222 4.54 18.04 -5.08
CA ILE A 222 4.28 18.11 -6.52
C ILE A 222 2.81 18.46 -6.79
N THR A 223 2.58 19.52 -7.56
CA THR A 223 1.22 19.92 -7.97
C THR A 223 0.70 19.06 -9.14
N PRO A 224 -0.62 19.01 -9.40
CA PRO A 224 -1.18 18.31 -10.57
C PRO A 224 -0.74 18.88 -11.92
N ALA A 225 -0.13 20.08 -11.92
CA ALA A 225 0.50 20.70 -13.09
C ALA A 225 2.00 20.36 -13.21
N GLY A 226 2.52 19.46 -12.37
CA GLY A 226 3.93 19.02 -12.40
C GLY A 226 4.92 19.97 -11.73
N ARG A 227 4.48 21.05 -11.08
CA ARG A 227 5.39 21.94 -10.34
C ARG A 227 5.90 21.28 -9.06
N ILE A 228 7.21 21.23 -8.89
CA ILE A 228 7.92 20.66 -7.75
C ILE A 228 8.45 21.77 -6.84
N SER A 229 8.23 21.63 -5.54
CA SER A 229 8.87 22.40 -4.46
C SER A 229 9.30 21.46 -3.34
N GLU A 230 10.43 21.72 -2.69
CA GLU A 230 10.84 20.96 -1.50
C GLU A 230 10.04 21.41 -0.27
N VAL A 231 9.69 20.47 0.60
CA VAL A 231 9.03 20.72 1.87
C VAL A 231 10.10 20.97 2.93
N ALA A 232 10.04 22.10 3.61
CA ALA A 232 10.94 22.37 4.72
C ALA A 232 10.62 21.46 5.92
N VAL A 233 11.50 20.50 6.20
CA VAL A 233 11.39 19.58 7.36
C VAL A 233 12.65 19.72 8.21
N GLY A 234 12.50 19.75 9.54
CA GLY A 234 13.63 19.89 10.47
C GLY A 234 14.61 18.71 10.51
N LYS A 235 14.31 17.61 9.79
CA LYS A 235 15.19 16.45 9.59
C LYS A 235 15.06 15.95 8.15
N LYS A 236 16.17 15.46 7.58
CA LYS A 236 16.12 14.70 6.33
C LYS A 236 15.55 13.31 6.58
N LEU A 237 14.81 12.77 5.62
CA LEU A 237 14.24 11.42 5.66
C LEU A 237 15.09 10.45 4.84
N ILE A 238 16.42 10.42 5.06
CA ILE A 238 17.32 9.56 4.27
C ILE A 238 16.90 8.10 4.43
N GLY A 239 16.85 7.37 3.32
CA GLY A 239 16.26 6.04 3.24
C GLY A 239 14.74 6.04 3.31
N GLY A 240 14.11 7.18 3.04
CA GLY A 240 12.66 7.36 2.97
C GLY A 240 12.09 6.49 1.87
N ASP A 241 11.36 5.47 2.29
CA ASP A 241 10.80 4.44 1.43
C ASP A 241 9.31 4.73 1.28
N GLY A 242 8.43 3.95 1.89
CA GLY A 242 6.99 4.16 1.86
C GLY A 242 6.50 5.41 2.60
N LEU A 243 5.52 6.07 2.00
CA LEU A 243 4.76 7.15 2.61
C LEU A 243 3.30 6.73 2.80
N ALA A 244 2.66 7.19 3.87
CA ALA A 244 1.22 7.04 4.05
C ALA A 244 0.59 8.34 4.57
N MET A 245 -0.66 8.61 4.18
CA MET A 245 -1.42 9.78 4.62
C MET A 245 -2.54 9.35 5.57
N THR A 246 -2.56 9.90 6.78
CA THR A 246 -3.66 9.67 7.71
C THR A 246 -4.90 10.48 7.32
N THR A 247 -6.06 10.11 7.86
CA THR A 247 -7.33 10.80 7.60
C THR A 247 -7.34 12.26 8.06
N ASP A 248 -6.56 12.59 9.09
CA ASP A 248 -6.34 13.95 9.60
C ASP A 248 -5.14 14.65 8.94
N ARG A 249 -4.72 14.17 7.76
CA ARG A 249 -3.69 14.78 6.90
C ARG A 249 -2.32 14.91 7.56
N ARG A 250 -1.94 13.93 8.39
CA ARG A 250 -0.55 13.73 8.82
C ARG A 250 0.14 12.78 7.85
N LEU A 251 1.39 13.08 7.55
CA LEU A 251 2.24 12.27 6.69
C LEU A 251 3.02 11.32 7.59
N VAL A 252 2.92 10.04 7.29
CA VAL A 252 3.72 8.98 7.88
C VAL A 252 4.82 8.66 6.89
N ALA A 253 6.07 8.70 7.34
CA ALA A 253 7.23 8.29 6.57
C ALA A 253 7.90 7.09 7.23
N VAL A 254 8.08 6.02 6.46
CA VAL A 254 8.91 4.87 6.83
C VAL A 254 10.29 5.09 6.23
N THR A 255 11.32 5.05 7.05
CA THR A 255 12.72 5.10 6.60
C THR A 255 13.42 3.78 6.91
N ASN A 256 14.39 3.41 6.09
CA ASN A 256 15.26 2.26 6.31
C ASN A 256 16.69 2.53 5.84
N LYS A 257 17.52 1.48 5.80
CA LYS A 257 18.95 1.53 5.41
C LYS A 257 19.31 0.53 4.31
N LEU A 258 18.34 0.16 3.47
CA LEU A 258 18.49 -0.89 2.45
C LEU A 258 19.40 -0.47 1.28
N GLY A 259 19.41 0.81 0.90
CA GLY A 259 20.21 1.32 -0.23
C GLY A 259 20.83 2.71 -0.01
N ALA A 260 20.73 3.24 1.21
CA ALA A 260 21.24 4.55 1.61
C ALA A 260 21.58 4.52 3.11
N PRO A 261 22.45 5.43 3.62
CA PRO A 261 22.80 5.52 5.04
C PRO A 261 21.68 6.18 5.87
N GLY A 262 20.46 5.64 5.76
CA GLY A 262 19.28 6.05 6.50
C GLY A 262 19.19 5.39 7.88
N VAL A 263 18.01 5.51 8.48
CA VAL A 263 17.68 4.94 9.80
C VAL A 263 16.34 4.23 9.74
N GLU A 264 16.16 3.18 10.52
CA GLU A 264 14.91 2.41 10.57
C GLU A 264 13.93 3.09 11.52
N GLU A 265 13.02 3.91 10.98
CA GLU A 265 12.11 4.72 11.78
C GLU A 265 10.72 4.86 11.14
N LEU A 266 9.72 5.06 12.01
CA LEU A 266 8.42 5.60 11.66
C LEU A 266 8.37 7.06 12.12
N THR A 267 8.37 8.01 11.18
CA THR A 267 8.27 9.45 11.46
C THR A 267 6.87 9.95 11.08
N VAL A 268 6.19 10.62 12.01
CA VAL A 268 4.91 11.31 11.72
C VAL A 268 5.15 12.80 11.61
N LEU A 269 4.76 13.38 10.49
CA LEU A 269 4.86 14.79 10.13
C LEU A 269 3.47 15.40 10.02
N SER A 270 3.35 16.67 10.39
CA SER A 270 2.14 17.46 10.12
C SER A 270 2.50 18.81 9.54
N SER A 271 1.59 19.39 8.77
CA SER A 271 1.72 20.74 8.25
C SER A 271 0.47 21.57 8.53
N VAL A 272 0.65 22.88 8.69
CA VAL A 272 -0.42 23.87 8.77
C VAL A 272 -0.44 24.81 7.56
N ASP A 273 0.51 24.67 6.63
CA ASP A 273 0.73 25.55 5.48
C ASP A 273 0.63 24.82 4.13
N GLY A 274 -0.04 23.66 4.11
CA GLY A 274 -0.20 22.85 2.91
C GLY A 274 1.08 22.16 2.46
N TYR A 275 1.90 21.74 3.43
CA TYR A 275 3.21 21.13 3.24
C TYR A 275 4.17 22.00 2.43
N ARG A 276 4.19 23.31 2.69
CA ARG A 276 5.37 24.13 2.36
C ARG A 276 6.45 23.91 3.41
N SER A 277 6.03 23.71 4.65
CA SER A 277 6.84 23.19 5.75
C SER A 277 6.10 22.07 6.49
N ALA A 278 6.83 21.23 7.21
CA ALA A 278 6.24 20.22 8.09
C ALA A 278 7.04 20.07 9.39
N VAL A 279 6.32 19.82 10.46
CA VAL A 279 6.86 19.61 11.81
C VAL A 279 6.80 18.13 12.16
N VAL A 280 7.88 17.60 12.72
CA VAL A 280 7.95 16.25 13.29
C VAL A 280 7.10 16.19 14.55
N ARG A 281 6.13 15.28 14.57
CA ARG A 281 5.21 15.05 15.69
C ARG A 281 5.63 13.87 16.54
N SER A 282 6.12 12.82 15.91
CA SER A 282 6.69 11.67 16.59
C SER A 282 7.75 11.01 15.70
N VAL A 283 8.69 10.36 16.36
CA VAL A 283 9.66 9.46 15.76
C VAL A 283 9.67 8.20 16.61
N GLN A 284 9.54 7.06 15.97
CA GLN A 284 9.69 5.77 16.62
C GLN A 284 10.78 5.00 15.89
N ALA A 285 11.84 4.62 16.62
CA ALA A 285 12.80 3.64 16.13
C ALA A 285 12.09 2.33 15.84
N TRP A 286 12.29 1.78 14.64
CA TRP A 286 11.57 0.60 14.21
C TRP A 286 12.31 -0.67 14.64
N PRO A 287 11.66 -1.60 15.38
CA PRO A 287 12.36 -2.72 16.01
C PRO A 287 12.57 -3.94 15.09
N VAL A 288 12.03 -3.91 13.87
CA VAL A 288 12.15 -5.00 12.90
C VAL A 288 12.94 -4.48 11.70
N ALA A 289 13.98 -5.20 11.29
CA ALA A 289 14.86 -4.76 10.22
C ALA A 289 14.11 -4.57 8.88
N GLY A 290 14.63 -3.66 8.06
CA GLY A 290 14.15 -3.41 6.69
C GLY A 290 12.66 -3.08 6.56
N PRO A 291 12.10 -2.13 7.35
CA PRO A 291 10.72 -1.70 7.12
C PRO A 291 10.60 -0.94 5.79
N THR A 292 9.60 -1.25 4.99
CA THR A 292 9.45 -0.67 3.64
C THR A 292 8.34 0.35 3.56
N THR A 293 7.14 0.00 3.99
CA THR A 293 5.98 0.90 3.87
C THR A 293 4.92 0.62 4.92
N ALA A 294 3.87 1.46 4.95
CA ALA A 294 2.85 1.42 5.97
C ALA A 294 1.42 1.46 5.39
N ALA A 295 0.53 0.69 6.00
CA ALA A 295 -0.91 0.75 5.79
C ALA A 295 -1.60 1.49 6.94
N VAL A 296 -2.37 2.53 6.61
CA VAL A 296 -3.26 3.20 7.57
C VAL A 296 -4.54 2.40 7.71
N THR A 297 -4.85 1.96 8.93
CA THR A 297 -6.05 1.18 9.26
C THR A 297 -6.91 1.90 10.30
N PRO A 298 -8.17 1.47 10.51
CA PRO A 298 -8.96 1.95 11.65
C PRO A 298 -8.35 1.65 13.02
N ALA A 299 -7.40 0.72 13.11
CA ALA A 299 -6.75 0.30 14.34
C ALA A 299 -5.37 0.94 14.56
N GLY A 300 -4.90 1.78 13.63
CA GLY A 300 -3.58 2.41 13.66
C GLY A 300 -2.79 2.20 12.37
N ILE A 301 -1.53 2.64 12.40
CA ILE A 301 -0.57 2.52 11.29
C ILE A 301 0.16 1.19 11.45
N TYR A 302 0.12 0.34 10.42
CA TYR A 302 0.85 -0.93 10.39
C TYR A 302 1.96 -0.85 9.36
N VAL A 303 3.19 -1.15 9.76
CA VAL A 303 4.38 -1.11 8.91
C VAL A 303 4.79 -2.54 8.57
N LEU A 304 5.18 -2.75 7.32
CA LEU A 304 5.65 -4.03 6.78
C LEU A 304 7.18 -4.10 6.83
N SER A 305 7.70 -5.23 7.31
CA SER A 305 9.09 -5.66 7.17
C SER A 305 9.09 -7.05 6.52
N GLY A 306 9.50 -7.12 5.24
CA GLY A 306 9.46 -8.34 4.43
C GLY A 306 10.76 -9.13 4.35
N GLY A 307 11.82 -8.71 5.05
CA GLY A 307 13.13 -9.36 5.00
C GLY A 307 13.95 -9.00 3.75
N ILE A 308 13.79 -7.79 3.21
CA ILE A 308 14.55 -7.32 2.05
C ILE A 308 16.01 -7.05 2.41
N ASP A 309 16.29 -6.69 3.66
CA ASP A 309 17.64 -6.63 4.21
C ASP A 309 18.36 -7.99 4.10
N VAL A 310 17.66 -9.09 4.37
CA VAL A 310 18.18 -10.46 4.22
C VAL A 310 18.46 -10.77 2.76
N LEU A 311 17.55 -10.41 1.84
CA LEU A 311 17.74 -10.56 0.40
C LEU A 311 19.00 -9.82 -0.08
N LEU A 312 19.15 -8.55 0.30
CA LEU A 312 20.28 -7.71 -0.13
C LEU A 312 21.61 -8.16 0.48
N ALA A 313 21.59 -8.81 1.64
CA ALA A 313 22.75 -9.48 2.23
C ALA A 313 23.10 -10.83 1.58
N GLY A 314 22.35 -11.27 0.56
CA GLY A 314 22.55 -12.56 -0.13
C GLY A 314 21.95 -13.76 0.61
N GLY A 315 21.17 -13.53 1.66
CA GLY A 315 20.44 -14.56 2.40
C GLY A 315 19.08 -14.88 1.80
N SER A 316 18.33 -15.73 2.49
CA SER A 316 16.93 -15.98 2.18
C SER A 316 16.08 -16.12 3.43
N THR A 317 14.87 -15.59 3.38
CA THR A 317 13.85 -15.74 4.41
C THR A 317 12.47 -15.81 3.75
N ASP A 318 11.56 -16.56 4.35
CA ASP A 318 10.13 -16.58 4.01
C ASP A 318 9.30 -15.77 5.02
N GLN A 319 9.91 -15.32 6.11
CA GLN A 319 9.22 -14.62 7.19
C GLN A 319 8.99 -13.15 6.83
N PHE A 320 7.82 -12.64 7.21
CA PHE A 320 7.52 -11.21 7.19
C PHE A 320 6.83 -10.79 8.50
N THR A 321 6.88 -9.50 8.81
CA THR A 321 6.20 -8.92 9.97
C THR A 321 5.39 -7.71 9.55
N ILE A 322 4.13 -7.65 9.96
CA ILE A 322 3.26 -6.47 9.89
C ILE A 322 3.01 -6.01 11.32
N ARG A 323 3.60 -4.89 11.72
CA ARG A 323 3.56 -4.41 13.11
C ARG A 323 2.95 -3.03 13.20
N ARG A 324 2.13 -2.80 14.22
CA ARG A 324 1.54 -1.50 14.54
C ARG A 324 2.58 -0.58 15.18
N GLY A 325 2.68 0.65 14.67
CA GLY A 325 3.43 1.76 15.26
C GLY A 325 2.60 2.63 16.18
#